data_AF-A0A2P7TB33-F1
#
_entry.id   AF-A0A2P7TB33-F1
#
_cell.length_a   1.000
_cell.length_b   1.000
_cell.length_c   1.000
_cell.angle_alpha   90.00
_cell.angle_beta   90.00
_cell.angle_gamma   90.00
#
_symmetry.space_group_name_H-M   'P 1'
#
loop_
_entity.id
_entity.type
_entity.pdbx_description
1 polymer ?
#
loop_
_entity_poly.entity_id
_entity_poly.type
_entity_poly.pdbx_seq_one_letter_code
_entity_poly.pdbx_strand_id
1 'polypeptide(L)'
;MQEESMENIISKKKQTYPIHRDLRHYLRQNRRVEDMPCLYKDLKHYSFSVPFIDSAGNDTLWETVFYSETDRREIHAALTSIYGILKAAGDTSFMEHLSVDRIDYCTFGNSNPFRIRIINNFNDNYDYYYVKIADASRIYGLELEHILSPNRINYFVCKDTLIEEHIAGIPGDQFIQRQFNNANLNETRIAKEFIKFNERCFVKLLGDMRA
;
A
#
# COMPACT_ATOMS: atom_id res chain seq x y z
N MET A 1 -15.34 8.23 -34.23
CA MET A 1 -14.95 9.30 -33.29
C MET A 1 -14.13 8.60 -32.22
N GLN A 2 -12.81 8.71 -32.29
CA GLN A 2 -11.93 8.13 -31.28
C GLN A 2 -12.05 9.03 -30.04
N GLU A 3 -12.58 8.50 -28.94
CA GLU A 3 -12.44 9.13 -27.63
C GLU A 3 -10.95 9.05 -27.27
N GLU A 4 -10.25 10.17 -27.40
CA GLU A 4 -8.94 10.36 -26.81
C GLU A 4 -9.10 10.15 -25.30
N SER A 5 -8.49 9.08 -24.77
CA SER A 5 -8.34 8.88 -23.34
C SER A 5 -7.60 10.10 -22.79
N MET A 6 -8.27 10.95 -22.01
CA MET A 6 -7.63 12.01 -21.25
C MET A 6 -6.53 11.38 -20.38
N GLU A 7 -5.27 11.52 -20.78
CA GLU A 7 -4.15 11.08 -19.97
C GLU A 7 -4.20 11.85 -18.64
N ASN A 8 -4.33 11.12 -17.53
CA ASN A 8 -4.19 11.68 -16.19
C ASN A 8 -2.72 12.08 -15.96
N ILE A 9 -2.34 13.25 -16.46
CA ILE A 9 -0.97 13.77 -16.36
C ILE A 9 -0.77 14.41 -14.99
N ILE A 10 0.09 13.79 -14.18
CA ILE A 10 0.51 14.35 -12.89
C ILE A 10 1.35 15.61 -13.14
N SER A 11 0.87 16.77 -12.71
CA SER A 11 1.55 18.05 -12.89
C SER A 11 2.88 18.15 -12.10
N LYS A 12 2.97 17.46 -10.96
CA LYS A 12 4.16 17.42 -10.10
C LYS A 12 4.42 16.00 -9.62
N LYS A 13 5.45 15.36 -10.17
CA LYS A 13 5.95 14.08 -9.64
C LYS A 13 6.94 14.31 -8.51
N LYS A 14 6.80 13.53 -7.44
CA LYS A 14 7.75 13.50 -6.34
C LYS A 14 9.10 12.94 -6.84
N GLN A 15 10.20 13.56 -6.43
CA GLN A 15 11.53 13.00 -6.66
C GLN A 15 11.71 11.71 -5.86
N THR A 16 12.19 10.65 -6.51
CA THR A 16 12.55 9.39 -5.85
C THR A 16 13.95 9.50 -5.25
N TYR A 17 14.10 9.13 -3.98
CA TYR A 17 15.39 9.17 -3.29
C TYR A 17 15.92 7.74 -3.08
N PRO A 18 17.17 7.45 -3.49
CA PRO A 18 17.74 6.13 -3.32
C PRO A 18 18.01 5.84 -1.84
N ILE A 19 17.96 4.56 -1.47
CA ILE A 19 18.33 4.11 -0.12
C ILE A 19 19.85 4.12 0.00
N HIS A 20 20.39 5.14 0.64
CA HIS A 20 21.82 5.24 0.92
C HIS A 20 22.30 4.17 1.90
N ARG A 21 23.62 3.97 1.94
CA ARG A 21 24.28 2.93 2.75
C ARG A 21 23.91 2.99 4.24
N ASP A 22 23.86 4.19 4.81
CA ASP A 22 23.59 4.37 6.24
C ASP A 22 22.14 4.03 6.58
N LEU A 23 21.18 4.45 5.76
CA LEU A 23 19.78 4.05 5.90
C LEU A 23 19.65 2.53 5.78
N ARG A 24 20.31 1.92 4.79
CA ARG A 24 20.28 0.45 4.64
C ARG A 24 20.90 -0.27 5.85
N HIS A 25 21.94 0.30 6.45
CA HIS A 25 22.53 -0.24 7.68
C HIS A 25 21.56 -0.17 8.85
N TYR A 26 20.93 0.99 9.06
CA TYR A 26 19.88 1.19 10.05
C TYR A 26 18.73 0.19 9.89
N LEU A 27 18.24 0.00 8.66
CA LEU A 27 17.15 -0.94 8.38
C LEU A 27 17.51 -2.38 8.74
N ARG A 28 18.76 -2.81 8.48
CA ARG A 28 19.23 -4.14 8.89
C ARG A 28 19.28 -4.28 10.41
N GLN A 29 19.82 -3.28 11.11
CA GLN A 29 19.90 -3.30 12.57
C GLN A 29 18.51 -3.38 13.23
N ASN A 30 17.50 -2.77 12.60
CA ASN A 30 16.13 -2.76 13.09
C ASN A 30 15.24 -3.86 12.47
N ARG A 31 15.83 -4.88 11.83
CA ARG A 31 15.12 -6.03 11.23
C ARG A 31 14.02 -5.61 10.23
N ARG A 32 14.32 -4.60 9.42
CA ARG A 32 13.47 -4.11 8.31
C ARG A 32 13.91 -4.59 6.94
N VAL A 33 15.01 -5.34 6.87
CA VAL A 33 15.51 -5.93 5.63
C VAL A 33 15.29 -7.42 5.69
N GLU A 34 14.56 -7.93 4.71
CA GLU A 34 14.20 -9.34 4.61
C GLU A 34 14.32 -9.76 3.13
N ASP A 35 14.76 -11.01 2.89
CA ASP A 35 14.75 -11.56 1.55
C ASP A 35 13.34 -12.03 1.19
N MET A 36 12.89 -11.66 0.00
CA MET A 36 11.50 -11.86 -0.42
C MET A 36 11.43 -12.64 -1.74
N PRO A 37 10.45 -13.54 -1.89
CA PRO A 37 10.34 -14.40 -3.07
C PRO A 37 9.90 -13.65 -4.34
N CYS A 38 9.42 -12.41 -4.20
CA CYS A 38 8.98 -11.57 -5.32
C CYS A 38 9.39 -10.11 -5.07
N LEU A 39 9.90 -9.46 -6.12
CA LEU A 39 10.29 -8.05 -6.15
C LEU A 39 9.32 -7.25 -7.01
N TYR A 40 9.33 -5.93 -6.85
CA TYR A 40 8.49 -5.01 -7.63
C TYR A 40 8.65 -5.22 -9.15
N LYS A 41 9.87 -5.42 -9.61
CA LYS A 41 10.17 -5.65 -11.03
C LYS A 41 9.52 -6.93 -11.58
N ASP A 42 9.38 -7.96 -10.74
CA ASP A 42 8.83 -9.25 -11.16
C ASP A 42 7.33 -9.08 -11.44
N LEU A 43 6.63 -8.26 -10.64
CA LEU A 43 5.22 -7.89 -10.85
C LEU A 43 4.98 -7.04 -12.09
N LYS A 44 6.00 -6.40 -12.67
CA LYS A 44 5.86 -5.61 -13.90
C LYS A 44 5.76 -6.47 -15.16
N HIS A 45 5.97 -7.79 -15.06
CA HIS A 45 5.86 -8.74 -16.17
C HIS A 45 4.45 -9.32 -16.34
N TYR A 46 3.41 -8.56 -16.01
CA TYR A 46 2.03 -8.97 -16.28
C TYR A 46 1.75 -8.98 -17.80
N SER A 47 0.85 -9.87 -18.22
CA SER A 47 0.49 -10.09 -19.62
C SER A 47 -0.52 -9.08 -20.14
N PHE A 48 -1.51 -8.73 -19.32
CA PHE A 48 -2.54 -7.73 -19.65
C PHE A 48 -3.15 -7.15 -18.37
N SER A 49 -3.87 -6.04 -18.52
CA SER A 49 -4.56 -5.37 -17.43
C SER A 49 -5.96 -4.92 -17.85
N VAL A 50 -6.85 -4.73 -16.87
CA VAL A 50 -8.19 -4.17 -17.07
C VAL A 50 -8.46 -3.07 -16.04
N PRO A 51 -9.15 -1.97 -16.38
CA PRO A 51 -9.52 -0.95 -15.41
C PRO A 51 -10.32 -1.53 -14.24
N PHE A 52 -9.94 -1.17 -13.02
CA PHE A 52 -10.70 -1.51 -11.82
C PHE A 52 -11.76 -0.43 -11.60
N ILE A 53 -13.01 -0.77 -11.90
CA ILE A 53 -14.16 0.12 -11.74
C ILE A 53 -14.82 -0.14 -10.37
N ASP A 54 -15.17 0.93 -9.66
CA ASP A 54 -15.86 0.82 -8.38
C ASP A 54 -17.34 0.42 -8.54
N SER A 55 -18.01 0.14 -7.43
CA SER A 55 -19.43 -0.26 -7.44
C SER A 55 -20.40 0.83 -7.94
N ALA A 56 -19.93 2.08 -8.05
CA ALA A 56 -20.69 3.20 -8.58
C ALA A 56 -20.38 3.48 -10.06
N GLY A 57 -19.54 2.65 -10.70
CA GLY A 57 -19.17 2.80 -12.11
C GLY A 57 -18.03 3.79 -12.35
N ASN A 58 -17.36 4.30 -11.31
CA ASN A 58 -16.26 5.23 -11.47
C ASN A 58 -14.93 4.51 -11.66
N ASP A 59 -14.07 5.08 -12.53
CA ASP A 59 -12.69 4.64 -12.66
C ASP A 59 -11.92 4.94 -11.37
N THR A 60 -11.31 3.91 -10.79
CA THR A 60 -10.51 4.05 -9.57
C THR A 60 -9.07 4.49 -9.83
N LEU A 61 -8.65 4.55 -11.11
CA LEU A 61 -7.28 4.78 -11.56
C LEU A 61 -6.32 3.64 -11.15
N TRP A 62 -6.89 2.47 -10.87
CA TRP A 62 -6.17 1.22 -10.70
C TRP A 62 -6.53 0.30 -11.86
N GLU A 63 -5.59 -0.53 -12.25
CA GLU A 63 -5.84 -1.61 -13.21
C GLU A 63 -5.58 -2.95 -12.54
N THR A 64 -6.51 -3.89 -12.65
CA THR A 64 -6.26 -5.26 -12.23
C THR A 64 -5.37 -5.92 -13.29
N VAL A 65 -4.23 -6.45 -12.86
CA VAL A 65 -3.23 -7.07 -13.74
C VAL A 65 -3.34 -8.59 -13.71
N PHE A 66 -3.05 -9.21 -14.85
CA PHE A 66 -3.10 -10.65 -15.03
C PHE A 66 -1.80 -11.17 -15.62
N TYR A 67 -1.39 -12.34 -15.16
CA TYR A 67 -0.15 -13.00 -15.57
C TYR A 67 -0.44 -14.20 -16.46
N SER A 68 0.56 -14.68 -17.18
CA SER A 68 0.48 -15.96 -17.88
C SER A 68 0.16 -17.09 -16.89
N GLU A 69 -0.44 -18.19 -17.33
CA GLU A 69 -0.81 -19.27 -16.41
C GLU A 69 0.41 -19.86 -15.67
N THR A 70 1.57 -19.87 -16.33
CA THR A 70 2.85 -20.28 -15.75
C THR A 70 3.27 -19.32 -14.64
N ASP A 71 3.36 -18.02 -14.95
CA ASP A 71 3.83 -17.01 -14.00
C ASP A 71 2.84 -16.79 -12.85
N ARG A 72 1.53 -16.91 -13.12
CA ARG A 72 0.45 -16.70 -12.16
C ARG A 72 0.61 -17.59 -10.94
N ARG A 73 0.94 -18.87 -11.13
CA ARG A 73 1.11 -19.81 -10.01
C ARG A 73 2.28 -19.41 -9.12
N GLU A 74 3.41 -19.06 -9.73
CA GLU A 74 4.63 -18.68 -9.00
C GLU A 74 4.45 -17.34 -8.27
N ILE A 75 3.89 -16.34 -8.96
CA ILE A 75 3.64 -15.00 -8.40
C ILE A 75 2.61 -15.08 -7.27
N HIS A 76 1.48 -15.78 -7.46
CA HIS A 76 0.49 -15.89 -6.40
C HIS A 76 1.06 -16.59 -5.15
N ALA A 77 1.84 -17.67 -5.33
CA ALA A 77 2.49 -18.34 -4.21
C ALA A 77 3.50 -17.43 -3.49
N ALA A 78 4.33 -16.70 -4.25
CA ALA A 78 5.29 -15.75 -3.69
C ALA A 78 4.60 -14.62 -2.92
N LEU A 79 3.51 -14.07 -3.47
CA LEU A 79 2.74 -12.99 -2.84
C LEU A 79 1.97 -13.45 -1.59
N THR A 80 1.45 -14.69 -1.56
CA THR A 80 0.88 -15.27 -0.34
C THR A 80 1.96 -15.45 0.73
N SER A 81 3.15 -15.92 0.34
CA SER A 81 4.29 -16.08 1.26
C SER A 81 4.73 -14.74 1.86
N ILE A 82 4.85 -13.69 1.04
CA ILE A 82 5.15 -12.32 1.48
C ILE A 82 4.15 -11.85 2.54
N TYR A 83 2.86 -12.10 2.34
CA TYR A 83 1.84 -11.67 3.29
C TYR A 83 2.01 -12.32 4.67
N GLY A 84 2.30 -13.63 4.74
CA GLY A 84 2.51 -14.25 6.05
C GLY A 84 3.83 -13.86 6.71
N ILE A 85 4.89 -13.54 5.94
CA ILE A 85 6.10 -12.89 6.50
C ILE A 85 5.72 -11.53 7.12
N LEU A 86 4.90 -10.74 6.41
CA LEU A 86 4.46 -9.42 6.83
C LEU A 86 3.60 -9.44 8.10
N LYS A 87 2.68 -10.39 8.23
CA LYS A 87 1.70 -10.44 9.34
C LYS A 87 2.13 -11.26 10.54
N ALA A 88 2.88 -12.34 10.32
CA ALA A 88 3.04 -13.38 11.33
C ALA A 88 4.48 -13.51 11.84
N ALA A 89 5.38 -12.57 11.48
CA ALA A 89 6.81 -12.69 11.72
C ALA A 89 7.38 -14.08 11.32
N GLY A 90 6.76 -14.73 10.32
CA GLY A 90 7.10 -16.06 9.86
C GLY A 90 6.28 -17.24 10.41
N ASP A 91 5.22 -17.04 11.23
CA ASP A 91 4.31 -18.13 11.59
C ASP A 91 3.38 -18.49 10.41
N THR A 92 3.76 -19.56 9.72
CA THR A 92 3.11 -20.06 8.50
C THR A 92 1.85 -20.88 8.77
N SER A 93 1.51 -21.17 10.02
CA SER A 93 0.36 -22.03 10.37
C SER A 93 -0.99 -21.48 9.87
N PHE A 94 -1.10 -20.17 9.68
CA PHE A 94 -2.29 -19.50 9.15
C PHE A 94 -2.29 -19.34 7.62
N MET A 95 -1.23 -19.74 6.91
CA MET A 95 -1.11 -19.54 5.47
C MET A 95 -1.98 -20.50 4.63
N GLU A 96 -2.37 -21.67 5.16
CA GLU A 96 -3.06 -22.71 4.36
C GLU A 96 -4.38 -22.23 3.74
N HIS A 97 -5.03 -21.25 4.36
CA HIS A 97 -6.31 -20.71 3.88
C HIS A 97 -6.18 -19.36 3.17
N LEU A 98 -4.96 -18.84 2.98
CA LEU A 98 -4.72 -17.55 2.37
C LEU A 98 -4.44 -17.69 0.87
N SER A 99 -5.06 -16.85 0.07
CA SER A 99 -4.79 -16.77 -1.36
C SER A 99 -4.83 -15.34 -1.87
N VAL A 100 -4.08 -15.08 -2.95
CA VAL A 100 -4.19 -13.81 -3.68
C VAL A 100 -5.49 -13.83 -4.47
N ASP A 101 -6.39 -12.93 -4.10
CA ASP A 101 -7.66 -12.69 -4.80
C ASP A 101 -7.43 -11.80 -6.02
N ARG A 102 -6.65 -10.72 -5.83
CA ARG A 102 -6.44 -9.72 -6.88
C ARG A 102 -5.13 -8.96 -6.74
N ILE A 103 -4.56 -8.57 -7.88
CA ILE A 103 -3.37 -7.75 -7.97
C ILE A 103 -3.74 -6.52 -8.78
N ASP A 104 -3.68 -5.34 -8.15
CA ASP A 104 -4.00 -4.07 -8.79
C ASP A 104 -2.72 -3.24 -8.96
N TYR A 105 -2.52 -2.67 -10.15
CA TYR A 105 -1.45 -1.75 -10.48
C TYR A 105 -1.99 -0.32 -10.55
N CYS A 106 -1.36 0.60 -9.83
CA CYS A 106 -1.73 2.00 -9.87
C CYS A 106 -1.04 2.70 -11.04
N THR A 107 -1.82 3.25 -11.97
CA THR A 107 -1.29 3.94 -13.16
C THR A 107 -0.85 5.38 -12.88
N PHE A 108 -1.40 6.00 -11.83
CA PHE A 108 -1.17 7.41 -11.51
C PHE A 108 -0.26 7.65 -10.28
N GLY A 109 0.10 6.62 -9.50
CA GLY A 109 0.88 6.82 -8.28
C GLY A 109 2.33 7.22 -8.57
N ASN A 110 2.96 8.03 -7.70
CA ASN A 110 4.37 8.46 -7.86
C ASN A 110 5.35 7.32 -8.08
N SER A 111 5.14 6.17 -7.43
CA SER A 111 5.95 4.95 -7.59
C SER A 111 5.21 3.83 -8.31
N ASN A 112 4.04 4.13 -8.89
CA ASN A 112 3.13 3.16 -9.50
C ASN A 112 3.01 1.86 -8.67
N PRO A 113 2.49 1.95 -7.44
CA PRO A 113 2.48 0.81 -6.52
C PRO A 113 1.58 -0.32 -7.03
N PHE A 114 1.94 -1.56 -6.68
CA PHE A 114 1.02 -2.67 -6.72
C PHE A 114 0.29 -2.79 -5.38
N ARG A 115 -1.01 -3.03 -5.42
CA ARG A 115 -1.85 -3.39 -4.29
C ARG A 115 -2.24 -4.84 -4.44
N ILE A 116 -1.91 -5.65 -3.43
CA ILE A 116 -2.21 -7.08 -3.41
C ILE A 116 -3.37 -7.28 -2.46
N ARG A 117 -4.45 -7.90 -2.94
CA ARG A 117 -5.61 -8.30 -2.14
C ARG A 117 -5.44 -9.76 -1.77
N ILE A 118 -5.31 -10.03 -0.48
CA ILE A 118 -5.27 -11.39 0.08
C ILE A 118 -6.64 -11.70 0.66
N ILE A 119 -7.18 -12.86 0.35
CA ILE A 119 -8.42 -13.39 0.92
C ILE A 119 -8.13 -14.61 1.79
N ASN A 120 -8.84 -14.71 2.89
CA ASN A 120 -8.90 -15.91 3.71
C ASN A 120 -10.12 -16.74 3.29
N ASN A 121 -9.85 -17.88 2.66
CA ASN A 121 -10.87 -18.79 2.11
C ASN A 121 -11.74 -19.46 3.18
N PHE A 122 -11.40 -19.34 4.47
CA PHE A 122 -12.18 -19.91 5.57
C PHE A 122 -13.31 -18.98 6.05
N ASN A 123 -13.09 -17.67 6.02
CA ASN A 123 -14.04 -16.69 6.59
C ASN A 123 -14.35 -15.50 5.67
N ASP A 124 -13.90 -15.56 4.41
CA ASP A 124 -14.05 -14.53 3.38
C ASP A 124 -13.55 -13.13 3.76
N ASN A 125 -12.76 -13.03 4.84
CA ASN A 125 -12.09 -11.79 5.19
C ASN A 125 -10.95 -11.53 4.20
N TYR A 126 -10.78 -10.27 3.85
CA TYR A 126 -9.70 -9.84 2.98
C TYR A 126 -8.84 -8.78 3.65
N ASP A 127 -7.59 -8.72 3.23
CA ASP A 127 -6.65 -7.67 3.61
C ASP A 127 -5.82 -7.24 2.40
N TYR A 128 -5.11 -6.13 2.55
CA TYR A 128 -4.23 -5.60 1.53
C TYR A 128 -2.82 -5.38 2.03
N TYR A 129 -1.88 -5.45 1.10
CA TYR A 129 -0.56 -4.87 1.28
C TYR A 129 -0.08 -4.29 -0.06
N TYR A 130 0.98 -3.50 -0.01
CA TYR A 130 1.50 -2.81 -1.18
C TYR A 130 2.94 -3.19 -1.46
N VAL A 131 3.24 -3.36 -2.75
CA VAL A 131 4.60 -3.55 -3.27
C VAL A 131 4.96 -2.31 -4.08
N LYS A 132 6.04 -1.63 -3.70
CA LYS A 132 6.47 -0.35 -4.26
C LYS A 132 7.94 -0.39 -4.62
N ILE A 133 8.35 0.51 -5.53
CA ILE A 133 9.76 0.86 -5.65
C ILE A 133 10.20 1.50 -4.32
N ALA A 134 11.33 1.03 -3.79
CA ALA A 134 11.82 1.50 -2.52
C ALA A 134 12.38 2.93 -2.64
N ASP A 135 11.92 3.81 -1.75
CA ASP A 135 12.22 5.23 -1.75
C ASP A 135 12.55 5.65 -0.31
N ALA A 136 13.72 6.25 -0.11
CA ALA A 136 14.21 6.62 1.21
C ALA A 136 13.22 7.54 1.94
N SER A 137 12.59 8.47 1.22
CA SER A 137 11.64 9.40 1.84
C SER A 137 10.36 8.71 2.32
N ARG A 138 9.87 7.65 1.65
CA ARG A 138 8.77 6.83 2.17
C ARG A 138 9.20 6.02 3.39
N ILE A 139 10.41 5.45 3.36
CA ILE A 139 10.96 4.67 4.48
C ILE A 139 11.11 5.54 5.73
N TYR A 140 11.63 6.76 5.60
CA TYR A 140 11.70 7.68 6.74
C TYR A 140 10.32 7.98 7.32
N GLY A 141 9.31 8.21 6.47
CA GLY A 141 7.93 8.40 6.92
C GLY A 141 7.37 7.17 7.66
N LEU A 142 7.64 5.97 7.15
CA LEU A 142 7.24 4.71 7.80
C LEU A 142 7.93 4.53 9.16
N GLU A 143 9.22 4.83 9.27
CA GLU A 143 9.95 4.75 10.54
C GLU A 143 9.44 5.77 11.56
N LEU A 144 9.21 7.02 11.15
CA LEU A 144 8.64 8.04 12.03
C LEU A 144 7.27 7.61 12.56
N GLU A 145 6.40 7.10 11.68
CA GLU A 145 5.10 6.63 12.12
C GLU A 145 5.22 5.38 13.01
N HIS A 146 6.10 4.44 12.68
CA HIS A 146 6.35 3.26 13.51
C HIS A 146 6.86 3.62 14.91
N ILE A 147 7.69 4.66 15.06
CA ILE A 147 8.26 5.12 16.34
C ILE A 147 7.22 5.91 17.15
N LEU A 148 6.47 6.80 16.49
CA LEU A 148 5.67 7.80 17.18
C LEU A 148 4.18 7.45 17.28
N SER A 149 3.71 6.42 16.57
CA SER A 149 2.31 6.00 16.59
C SER A 149 2.08 4.88 17.59
N PRO A 150 0.92 4.84 18.28
CA PRO A 150 0.54 3.67 19.05
C PRO A 150 0.31 2.45 18.17
N ASN A 151 -0.02 2.65 16.89
CA ASN A 151 -0.20 1.58 15.92
C ASN A 151 1.14 1.29 15.25
N ARG A 152 1.63 0.06 15.43
CA ARG A 152 2.83 -0.40 14.73
C ARG A 152 2.48 -0.68 13.28
N ILE A 153 3.29 -0.16 12.36
CA ILE A 153 3.20 -0.47 10.93
C ILE A 153 4.27 -1.49 10.60
N ASN A 154 3.88 -2.57 9.90
CA ASN A 154 4.81 -3.55 9.39
C ASN A 154 5.19 -3.21 7.95
N TYR A 155 6.49 -3.25 7.67
CA TYR A 155 7.02 -3.10 6.33
C TYR A 155 8.42 -3.73 6.27
N PHE A 156 8.81 -4.11 5.05
CA PHE A 156 10.11 -4.68 4.75
C PHE A 156 10.70 -4.08 3.47
N VAL A 157 12.03 -4.04 3.42
CA VAL A 157 12.80 -3.62 2.26
C VAL A 157 13.63 -4.79 1.75
N CYS A 158 13.41 -5.18 0.50
CA CYS A 158 14.21 -6.17 -0.21
C CYS A 158 14.80 -5.55 -1.47
N LYS A 159 16.13 -5.42 -1.54
CA LYS A 159 16.84 -4.73 -2.64
C LYS A 159 16.26 -3.32 -2.87
N ASP A 160 15.59 -3.10 -3.99
CA ASP A 160 14.93 -1.85 -4.40
C ASP A 160 13.40 -1.95 -4.34
N THR A 161 12.88 -2.92 -3.59
CA THR A 161 11.45 -3.15 -3.35
C THR A 161 11.11 -2.84 -1.90
N LEU A 162 10.04 -2.07 -1.71
CA LEU A 162 9.40 -1.81 -0.43
C LEU A 162 8.07 -2.57 -0.39
N ILE A 163 7.87 -3.37 0.65
CA ILE A 163 6.62 -4.07 0.94
C ILE A 163 6.07 -3.46 2.20
N GLU A 164 4.86 -2.90 2.15
CA GLU A 164 4.24 -2.26 3.31
C GLU A 164 2.81 -2.76 3.53
N GLU A 165 2.45 -2.91 4.79
CA GLU A 165 1.09 -3.24 5.21
C GLU A 165 0.11 -2.14 4.83
N HIS A 166 -1.15 -2.54 4.59
CA HIS A 166 -2.21 -1.57 4.44
C HIS A 166 -2.45 -0.80 5.74
N ILE A 167 -2.35 0.52 5.65
CA ILE A 167 -2.72 1.42 6.75
C ILE A 167 -4.22 1.68 6.63
N ALA A 168 -5.00 1.11 7.54
CA ALA A 168 -6.44 1.33 7.57
C ALA A 168 -6.77 2.81 7.84
N GLY A 169 -7.68 3.37 7.04
CA GLY A 169 -8.13 4.74 7.19
C GLY A 169 -9.23 5.07 6.20
N ILE A 170 -9.96 6.17 6.45
CA ILE A 170 -10.91 6.74 5.51
C ILE A 170 -10.22 7.95 4.86
N PRO A 171 -10.17 8.04 3.52
CA PRO A 171 -9.70 9.23 2.84
C PRO A 171 -10.47 10.48 3.32
N GLY A 172 -9.76 11.57 3.62
CA GLY A 172 -10.35 12.76 4.24
C GLY A 172 -11.45 13.39 3.38
N ASP A 173 -11.27 13.42 2.06
CA ASP A 173 -12.25 13.86 1.07
C ASP A 173 -13.55 13.03 1.14
N GLN A 174 -13.43 11.70 1.18
CA GLN A 174 -14.59 10.81 1.30
C GLN A 174 -15.27 10.94 2.66
N PHE A 175 -14.49 11.11 3.74
CA PHE A 175 -15.04 11.36 5.06
C PHE A 175 -15.87 12.64 5.09
N ILE A 176 -15.35 13.72 4.51
CA ILE A 176 -16.05 15.01 4.42
C ILE A 176 -17.37 14.86 3.63
N GLN A 177 -17.33 14.22 2.47
CA GLN A 177 -18.51 14.08 1.61
C GLN A 177 -19.59 13.18 2.22
N ARG A 178 -19.20 12.04 2.82
CA ARG A 178 -20.15 10.97 3.16
C ARG A 178 -20.53 10.94 4.64
N GLN A 179 -19.66 11.39 5.53
CA GLN A 179 -19.83 11.19 6.96
C GLN A 179 -19.99 12.49 7.74
N PHE A 180 -19.39 13.61 7.30
CA PHE A 180 -19.30 14.84 8.09
C PHE A 180 -20.65 15.39 8.60
N ASN A 181 -21.72 15.27 7.81
CA ASN A 181 -23.06 15.77 8.17
C ASN A 181 -23.93 14.73 8.90
N ASN A 182 -23.35 13.62 9.37
CA ASN A 182 -24.10 12.59 10.07
C ASN A 182 -24.47 13.06 11.48
N ALA A 183 -25.76 13.06 11.81
CA ALA A 183 -26.29 13.53 13.10
C ALA A 183 -25.74 12.79 14.33
N ASN A 184 -25.16 11.60 14.13
CA ASN A 184 -24.54 10.80 15.19
C ASN A 184 -23.04 11.11 15.40
N LEU A 185 -22.47 12.09 14.67
CA LEU A 185 -21.08 12.49 14.88
C LEU A 185 -20.93 13.34 16.12
N ASN A 186 -19.97 12.96 16.96
CA ASN A 186 -19.54 13.79 18.07
C ASN A 186 -18.50 14.81 17.57
N GLU A 187 -18.95 16.01 17.21
CA GLU A 187 -18.12 17.11 16.71
C GLU A 187 -16.94 17.42 17.63
N THR A 188 -17.17 17.42 18.95
CA THR A 188 -16.12 17.65 19.95
C THR A 188 -15.03 16.60 19.88
N ARG A 189 -15.40 15.32 19.66
CA ARG A 189 -14.42 14.23 19.53
C ARG A 189 -13.61 14.37 18.25
N ILE A 190 -14.25 14.70 17.13
CA ILE A 190 -13.58 14.92 15.85
C ILE A 190 -12.59 16.08 15.95
N ALA A 191 -13.01 17.22 16.53
CA ALA A 191 -12.14 18.37 16.73
C ALA A 191 -10.92 18.02 17.59
N LYS A 192 -11.11 17.25 18.67
CA LYS A 192 -10.00 16.76 19.51
C LYS A 192 -9.05 15.85 18.74
N GLU A 193 -9.56 14.90 17.95
CA GLU A 193 -8.71 14.04 17.12
C GLU A 193 -8.01 14.80 15.99
N PHE A 194 -8.66 15.83 15.43
CA PHE A 194 -8.07 16.70 14.42
C PHE A 194 -6.93 17.55 14.98
N ILE A 195 -7.10 18.13 16.17
CA ILE A 195 -6.00 18.86 16.85
C ILE A 195 -4.84 17.91 17.14
N LYS A 196 -5.11 16.71 17.68
CA LYS A 196 -4.07 15.68 17.89
C LYS A 196 -3.38 15.30 16.57
N PHE A 197 -4.14 15.15 15.49
CA PHE A 197 -3.61 14.84 14.17
C PHE A 197 -2.73 15.97 13.63
N ASN A 198 -3.16 17.23 13.75
CA ASN A 198 -2.42 18.39 13.29
C ASN A 198 -1.09 18.55 14.05
N GLU A 199 -1.12 18.43 15.38
CA GLU A 199 0.10 18.40 16.21
C GLU A 199 1.03 17.26 15.82
N ARG A 200 0.48 16.06 15.55
CA ARG A 200 1.27 14.96 15.01
C ARG A 200 1.82 15.31 13.63
N CYS A 201 1.11 16.00 12.75
CA CYS A 201 1.63 16.38 11.43
C CYS A 201 2.81 17.35 11.54
N PHE A 202 2.76 18.32 12.47
CA PHE A 202 3.87 19.23 12.74
C PHE A 202 5.12 18.52 13.26
N VAL A 203 4.94 17.49 14.10
CA VAL A 203 6.07 16.72 14.67
C VAL A 203 6.54 15.59 13.75
N LYS A 204 5.66 14.99 12.93
CA LYS A 204 5.88 13.67 12.28
C LYS A 204 6.18 13.69 10.79
N LEU A 205 6.23 14.84 10.09
CA LEU A 205 6.45 14.88 8.64
C LEU A 205 5.55 13.89 7.87
N LEU A 206 4.27 13.78 8.28
CA LEU A 206 3.29 12.95 7.58
C LEU A 206 2.97 13.59 6.22
N GLY A 207 3.62 13.13 5.15
CA GLY A 207 3.08 13.20 3.79
C GLY A 207 2.25 11.93 3.53
N ASP A 208 1.11 11.94 2.87
CA ASP A 208 0.63 12.73 1.74
C ASP A 208 -0.85 13.06 2.02
N MET A 209 -1.19 14.34 2.17
CA MET A 209 -2.59 14.76 2.18
C MET A 209 -3.02 14.88 0.72
N ARG A 210 -3.84 13.93 0.28
CA ARG A 210 -4.61 14.06 -0.95
C ARG A 210 -5.31 15.44 -0.92
N ALA A 211 -5.04 16.28 -1.91
CA ALA A 211 -5.81 17.46 -2.25
C ALA A 211 -6.32 17.29 -3.69
#